data_AF-A0ABD4ZKA7-F1
#
_entry.id   AF-A0ABD4ZKA7-F1
#
_cell.length_a   1.000
_cell.length_b   1.000
_cell.length_c   1.000
_cell.angle_alpha   90.00
_cell.angle_beta   90.00
_cell.angle_gamma   90.00
#
_symmetry.space_group_name_H-M   'P 1'
#
loop_
_entity.id
_entity.type
_entity.pdbx_description
1 polymer ?
#
loop_
_entity_poly.entity_id
_entity_poly.type
_entity_poly.pdbx_seq_one_letter_code
_entity_poly.pdbx_strand_id
1 'polypeptide(L)'
;MTYSEQLLDAIQNHDFSDNHILLKKALENDDPEVLASLAENLTDLGFTDLSKEVYRYLIAQFPREDLFKVYLAEILLNDGDEDDGLQLLYDVKPESDAYIESLLDLADYYQSNGLIETARQKLLEAHKLAPEEDAINFGLAELDYLSGDYGEALGLYRELAKENKTFGEVVLSQRIAACLAKLGEYEEASNEIKSHENDILSIDALYEAGLIMLSAGDNKAAIKYLDQVIEIQPDYVNAYPLLAQAYAAEDNNEEVLRTAQTGLSYNELDEVLYSLGAKAAANLNQLDEAERLLKKGLEIAPDNSDLRLQLSNLYLHQHQDEANIALFKDLDDEELEPQAHWNMAISYQRLEDYDKAKSEFLLAYPAFQKNASFLRQMINLFYELREIPTTKELIKKYLQVQPDDIDMQDMLDELNSEE
;
A
#
# COMPACT_ATOMS: atom_id res chain seq x y z
N MET A 1 29.11 -30.67 38.67
CA MET A 1 27.83 -30.49 37.98
C MET A 1 26.88 -29.91 39.01
N THR A 2 26.42 -28.70 38.78
CA THR A 2 25.43 -28.03 39.65
C THR A 2 24.09 -28.77 39.56
N TYR A 3 23.14 -28.48 40.43
CA TYR A 3 21.80 -29.05 40.30
C TYR A 3 21.02 -28.41 39.16
N SER A 4 21.31 -27.14 38.83
CA SER A 4 20.85 -26.45 37.62
C SER A 4 21.27 -27.18 36.34
N GLU A 5 22.55 -27.53 36.22
CA GLU A 5 23.04 -28.30 35.07
C GLU A 5 22.37 -29.68 34.98
N GLN A 6 22.21 -30.38 36.10
CA GLN A 6 21.50 -31.66 36.14
C GLN A 6 20.03 -31.53 35.71
N LEU A 7 19.35 -30.43 36.09
CA LEU A 7 17.97 -30.17 35.68
C LEU A 7 17.87 -29.92 34.17
N LEU A 8 18.76 -29.08 33.62
CA LEU A 8 18.80 -28.81 32.18
C LEU A 8 19.12 -30.08 31.38
N ASP A 9 20.11 -30.87 31.83
CA ASP A 9 20.44 -32.17 31.21
C ASP A 9 19.24 -33.12 31.23
N ALA A 10 18.49 -33.19 32.34
CA ALA A 10 17.30 -34.04 32.45
C ALA A 10 16.21 -33.60 31.46
N ILE A 11 15.94 -32.29 31.38
CA ILE A 11 14.96 -31.70 30.45
C ILE A 11 15.34 -31.98 28.99
N GLN A 12 16.61 -31.78 28.62
CA GLN A 12 17.11 -32.04 27.27
C GLN A 12 17.01 -33.53 26.88
N ASN A 13 17.14 -34.43 27.86
CA ASN A 13 16.96 -35.87 27.67
C ASN A 13 15.49 -36.33 27.79
N HIS A 14 14.53 -35.40 27.86
CA HIS A 14 13.10 -35.66 28.06
C HIS A 14 12.77 -36.47 29.33
N ASP A 15 13.62 -36.37 30.37
CA ASP A 15 13.36 -36.93 31.70
C ASP A 15 12.86 -35.84 32.64
N PHE A 16 11.55 -35.84 32.90
CA PHE A 16 10.89 -34.83 33.74
C PHE A 16 10.57 -35.33 35.15
N SER A 17 10.94 -36.57 35.46
CA SER A 17 10.48 -37.27 36.67
C SER A 17 10.95 -36.59 37.97
N ASP A 18 12.14 -36.00 37.93
CA ASP A 18 12.80 -35.37 39.07
C ASP A 18 12.88 -33.84 38.99
N ASN A 19 12.19 -33.19 38.04
CA ASN A 19 12.33 -31.74 37.78
C ASN A 19 12.15 -30.88 39.03
N HIS A 20 11.07 -31.08 39.78
CA HIS A 20 10.82 -30.32 41.02
C HIS A 20 11.84 -30.65 42.13
N ILE A 21 12.38 -31.87 42.16
CA ILE A 21 13.39 -32.27 43.15
C ILE A 21 14.72 -31.61 42.83
N LEU A 22 15.13 -31.65 41.55
CA LEU A 22 16.35 -31.03 41.06
C LEU A 22 16.28 -29.50 41.18
N LEU A 23 15.16 -28.88 40.80
CA LEU A 23 14.93 -27.46 40.97
C LEU A 23 15.07 -27.05 42.44
N LYS A 24 14.40 -27.75 43.36
CA LYS A 24 14.53 -27.46 44.79
C LYS A 24 15.98 -27.54 45.28
N LYS A 25 16.73 -28.56 44.83
CA LYS A 25 18.15 -28.70 45.18
C LYS A 25 18.99 -27.57 44.59
N ALA A 26 18.70 -27.14 43.36
CA ALA A 26 19.35 -25.99 42.74
C ALA A 26 19.12 -24.72 43.57
N LEU A 27 17.86 -24.40 43.89
CA LEU A 27 17.53 -23.22 44.71
C LEU A 27 18.26 -23.22 46.07
N GLU A 28 18.41 -24.39 46.70
CA GLU A 28 19.05 -24.52 48.01
C GLU A 28 20.59 -24.50 47.99
N ASN A 29 21.24 -24.84 46.86
CA ASN A 29 22.68 -25.15 46.85
C ASN A 29 23.48 -24.45 45.76
N ASP A 30 22.86 -23.99 44.69
CA ASP A 30 23.55 -23.37 43.56
C ASP A 30 23.64 -21.85 43.73
N ASP A 31 24.68 -21.26 43.14
CA ASP A 31 24.94 -19.82 43.25
C ASP A 31 23.90 -19.00 42.46
N PRO A 32 23.60 -17.75 42.87
CA PRO A 32 22.59 -16.90 42.22
C PRO A 32 22.79 -16.69 40.71
N GLU A 33 24.05 -16.54 40.27
CA GLU A 33 24.38 -16.41 38.84
C GLU A 33 23.99 -17.67 38.05
N VAL A 34 24.25 -18.85 38.63
CA VAL A 34 23.89 -20.15 38.04
C VAL A 34 22.37 -20.32 38.01
N LEU A 35 21.67 -19.81 39.02
CA LEU A 35 20.22 -19.81 39.07
C LEU A 35 19.61 -18.84 38.04
N ALA A 36 20.18 -17.65 37.85
CA ALA A 36 19.74 -16.72 36.82
C ALA A 36 19.89 -17.34 35.43
N SER A 37 21.04 -17.93 35.12
CA SER A 37 21.24 -18.68 33.86
C SER A 37 20.31 -19.88 33.74
N LEU A 38 20.01 -20.58 34.84
CA LEU A 38 19.03 -21.67 34.82
C LEU A 38 17.65 -21.15 34.39
N ALA A 39 17.21 -20.03 34.96
CA ALA A 39 15.91 -19.45 34.67
C ALA A 39 15.79 -19.02 33.20
N GLU A 40 16.80 -18.34 32.66
CA GLU A 40 16.87 -17.97 31.24
C GLU A 40 16.76 -19.20 30.33
N ASN A 41 17.58 -20.24 30.58
CA ASN A 41 17.54 -21.48 29.79
C ASN A 41 16.18 -22.19 29.90
N LEU A 42 15.55 -22.17 31.08
CA LEU A 42 14.22 -22.74 31.26
C LEU A 42 13.17 -21.97 30.46
N THR A 43 13.26 -20.64 30.41
CA THR A 43 12.39 -19.80 29.57
C THR A 43 12.55 -20.13 28.09
N ASP A 44 13.79 -20.18 27.59
CA ASP A 44 14.09 -20.51 26.18
C ASP A 44 13.57 -21.90 25.77
N LEU A 45 13.59 -22.86 26.71
CA LEU A 45 13.08 -24.21 26.51
C LEU A 45 11.55 -24.32 26.70
N GLY A 46 10.86 -23.23 27.04
CA GLY A 46 9.41 -23.19 27.27
C GLY A 46 8.94 -23.72 28.63
N PHE A 47 9.84 -23.92 29.59
CA PHE A 47 9.52 -24.32 30.96
C PHE A 47 9.29 -23.10 31.87
N THR A 48 8.37 -22.22 31.45
CA THR A 48 8.12 -20.92 32.09
C THR A 48 7.70 -21.04 33.55
N ASP A 49 6.93 -22.06 33.93
CA ASP A 49 6.56 -22.30 35.34
C ASP A 49 7.76 -22.54 36.25
N LEU A 50 8.74 -23.35 35.81
CA LEU A 50 9.96 -23.60 36.57
C LEU A 50 10.83 -22.33 36.61
N SER A 51 10.92 -21.60 35.50
CA SER A 51 11.64 -20.33 35.43
C SER A 51 11.07 -19.29 36.41
N LYS A 52 9.73 -19.14 36.46
CA LYS A 52 9.03 -18.28 37.42
C LYS A 52 9.35 -18.66 38.87
N GLU A 53 9.46 -19.95 39.19
CA GLU A 53 9.88 -20.40 40.53
C GLU A 53 11.30 -19.94 40.87
N VAL A 54 12.24 -20.03 39.92
CA VAL A 54 13.62 -19.55 40.12
C VAL A 54 13.66 -18.03 40.33
N TYR A 55 13.01 -17.24 39.46
CA TYR A 55 13.04 -15.78 39.61
C TYR A 55 12.33 -15.30 40.88
N ARG A 56 11.20 -15.91 41.28
CA ARG A 56 10.56 -15.61 42.57
C ARG A 56 11.50 -15.89 43.75
N TYR A 57 12.27 -16.97 43.67
CA TYR A 57 13.30 -17.26 44.68
C TYR A 57 14.41 -16.22 44.68
N LEU A 58 14.95 -15.85 43.52
CA LEU A 58 15.99 -14.84 43.37
C LEU A 58 15.54 -13.47 43.89
N ILE A 59 14.33 -13.02 43.54
CA ILE A 59 13.75 -11.77 44.05
C ILE A 59 13.62 -11.79 45.57
N ALA A 60 13.22 -12.92 46.16
CA ALA A 60 13.09 -13.05 47.61
C ALA A 60 14.45 -12.96 48.34
N GLN A 61 15.53 -13.47 47.73
CA GLN A 61 16.88 -13.39 48.30
C GLN A 61 17.56 -12.04 48.04
N PHE A 62 17.29 -11.44 46.87
CA PHE A 62 17.91 -10.20 46.39
C PHE A 62 16.85 -9.14 46.06
N PRO A 63 16.09 -8.63 47.05
CA PRO A 63 14.94 -7.73 46.79
C PRO A 63 15.31 -6.36 46.21
N ARG A 64 16.61 -6.03 46.17
CA ARG A 64 17.17 -4.81 45.57
C ARG A 64 17.66 -5.01 44.14
N GLU A 65 17.75 -6.25 43.68
CA GLU A 65 18.11 -6.57 42.30
C GLU A 65 16.83 -6.57 41.47
N ASP A 66 16.52 -5.42 40.86
CA ASP A 66 15.28 -5.24 40.11
C ASP A 66 15.32 -5.97 38.76
N LEU A 67 16.50 -6.33 38.25
CA LEU A 67 16.62 -7.06 36.98
C LEU A 67 15.86 -8.39 36.99
N PHE A 68 15.87 -9.10 38.12
CA PHE A 68 15.07 -10.33 38.27
C PHE A 68 13.55 -10.08 38.23
N LYS A 69 13.10 -8.88 38.61
CA LYS A 69 11.69 -8.50 38.51
C LYS A 69 11.30 -8.24 37.06
N VAL A 70 12.19 -7.62 36.29
CA VAL A 70 12.03 -7.39 34.84
C VAL A 70 11.90 -8.73 34.12
N TYR A 71 12.86 -9.65 34.30
CA TYR A 71 12.79 -10.99 33.69
C TYR A 71 11.56 -11.81 34.11
N LEU A 72 11.16 -11.73 35.39
CA LEU A 72 9.92 -12.38 35.83
C LEU A 72 8.68 -11.75 35.19
N ALA A 73 8.66 -10.42 35.04
CA ALA A 73 7.56 -9.71 34.44
C ALA A 73 7.38 -10.09 32.97
N GLU A 74 8.46 -10.13 32.19
CA GLU A 74 8.44 -10.56 30.78
C GLU A 74 7.73 -11.92 30.62
N ILE A 75 8.10 -12.90 31.45
CA ILE A 75 7.48 -14.24 31.42
C ILE A 75 5.99 -14.18 31.78
N LEU A 76 5.63 -13.40 32.82
CA LEU A 76 4.24 -13.26 33.24
C LEU A 76 3.38 -12.59 32.15
N LEU A 77 3.89 -11.55 31.50
CA LEU A 77 3.19 -10.88 30.40
C LEU A 77 2.98 -11.83 29.22
N ASN A 78 4.00 -12.61 28.85
CA ASN A 78 3.91 -13.61 27.77
C ASN A 78 2.94 -14.76 28.10
N ASP A 79 2.85 -15.16 29.37
CA ASP A 79 1.89 -16.18 29.85
C ASP A 79 0.45 -15.62 30.02
N GLY A 80 0.25 -14.31 29.87
CA GLY A 80 -1.05 -13.64 30.01
C GLY A 80 -1.42 -13.21 31.43
N ASP A 81 -0.49 -13.32 32.39
CA ASP A 81 -0.62 -12.83 33.77
C ASP A 81 -0.29 -11.33 33.85
N GLU A 82 -1.07 -10.51 33.13
CA GLU A 82 -0.80 -9.08 32.89
C GLU A 82 -0.68 -8.24 34.17
N ASP A 83 -1.58 -8.44 35.14
CA ASP A 83 -1.64 -7.65 36.37
C ASP A 83 -0.35 -7.78 37.19
N ASP A 84 0.14 -9.01 37.38
CA ASP A 84 1.35 -9.30 38.15
C ASP A 84 2.61 -8.84 37.40
N GLY A 85 2.65 -9.08 36.08
CA GLY A 85 3.78 -8.66 35.23
C GLY A 85 3.94 -7.14 35.20
N LEU A 86 2.86 -6.40 34.93
CA LEU A 86 2.88 -4.93 34.93
C LEU A 86 3.23 -4.36 36.30
N GLN A 87 2.71 -4.94 37.38
CA GLN A 87 3.03 -4.49 38.73
C GLN A 87 4.54 -4.58 39.00
N LEU A 88 5.18 -5.68 38.60
CA LEU A 88 6.63 -5.85 38.76
C LEU A 88 7.42 -4.79 38.00
N LEU A 89 7.05 -4.47 36.75
CA LEU A 89 7.71 -3.42 35.95
C LEU A 89 7.51 -2.03 36.58
N TYR A 90 6.30 -1.69 37.01
CA TYR A 90 6.02 -0.39 37.67
C TYR A 90 6.66 -0.25 39.05
N ASP A 91 7.04 -1.35 39.68
CA ASP A 91 7.77 -1.34 40.95
C ASP A 91 9.26 -1.02 40.78
N VAL A 92 9.82 -1.20 39.59
CA VAL A 92 11.18 -0.73 39.26
C VAL A 92 11.20 0.80 39.26
N LYS A 93 12.15 1.40 39.99
CA LYS A 93 12.24 2.85 40.18
C LYS A 93 13.34 3.48 39.30
N PRO A 94 13.25 4.78 38.96
CA PRO A 94 14.23 5.45 38.11
C PRO A 94 15.69 5.39 38.58
N GLU A 95 15.91 5.13 39.87
CA GLU A 95 17.24 4.97 40.46
C GLU A 95 17.84 3.57 40.27
N SER A 96 17.07 2.62 39.74
CA SER A 96 17.48 1.25 39.50
C SER A 96 18.26 1.12 38.19
N ASP A 97 19.29 0.28 38.20
CA ASP A 97 20.06 -0.03 36.99
C ASP A 97 19.20 -0.79 35.95
N ALA A 98 18.11 -1.45 36.37
CA ALA A 98 17.18 -2.17 35.50
C ALA A 98 16.01 -1.29 34.99
N TYR A 99 16.05 0.02 35.24
CA TYR A 99 14.92 0.89 34.91
C TYR A 99 14.70 1.04 33.40
N ILE A 100 15.77 1.12 32.61
CA ILE A 100 15.67 1.23 31.15
C ILE A 100 15.04 -0.03 30.58
N GLU A 101 15.52 -1.21 30.99
CA GLU A 101 14.98 -2.50 30.61
C GLU A 101 13.49 -2.60 30.97
N SER A 102 13.10 -2.14 32.17
CA SER A 102 11.69 -2.11 32.56
C SER A 102 10.82 -1.20 31.67
N LEU A 103 11.39 -0.09 31.16
CA LEU A 103 10.69 0.80 30.24
C LEU A 103 10.55 0.19 28.84
N LEU A 104 11.55 -0.57 28.39
CA LEU A 104 11.51 -1.31 27.13
C LEU A 104 10.42 -2.38 27.16
N ASP A 105 10.39 -3.21 28.21
CA ASP A 105 9.35 -4.24 28.38
C ASP A 105 7.94 -3.64 28.46
N LEU A 106 7.79 -2.50 29.17
CA LEU A 106 6.53 -1.76 29.19
C LEU A 106 6.16 -1.23 27.80
N ALA A 107 7.14 -0.76 27.02
CA ALA A 107 6.90 -0.28 25.67
C ALA A 107 6.42 -1.42 24.76
N ASP A 108 7.11 -2.55 24.77
CA ASP A 108 6.78 -3.73 23.95
C ASP A 108 5.40 -4.30 24.32
N TYR A 109 5.09 -4.36 25.62
CA TYR A 109 3.77 -4.74 26.09
C TYR A 109 2.68 -3.81 25.56
N TYR A 110 2.87 -2.50 25.67
CA TYR A 110 1.86 -1.55 25.20
C TYR A 110 1.75 -1.52 23.67
N GLN A 111 2.84 -1.72 22.95
CA GLN A 111 2.85 -1.82 21.50
C GLN A 111 2.05 -3.04 21.03
N SER A 112 2.31 -4.22 21.61
CA SER A 112 1.59 -5.46 21.26
C SER A 112 0.08 -5.38 21.56
N ASN A 113 -0.31 -4.58 22.56
CA ASN A 113 -1.70 -4.28 22.90
C ASN A 113 -2.31 -3.12 22.08
N GLY A 114 -1.58 -2.55 21.10
CA GLY A 114 -2.03 -1.45 20.26
C GLY A 114 -2.13 -0.09 20.98
N LEU A 115 -1.61 0.03 22.20
CA LEU A 115 -1.54 1.27 22.97
C LEU A 115 -0.29 2.08 22.59
N ILE A 116 -0.19 2.42 21.31
CA ILE A 116 1.02 2.98 20.69
C ILE A 116 1.53 4.26 21.39
N GLU A 117 0.62 5.17 21.75
CA GLU A 117 0.98 6.39 22.49
C GLU A 117 1.63 6.10 23.86
N THR A 118 1.15 5.06 24.55
CA THR A 118 1.69 4.70 25.86
C THR A 118 3.05 4.04 25.70
N ALA A 119 3.21 3.15 24.72
CA ALA A 119 4.49 2.56 24.37
C ALA A 119 5.53 3.64 24.04
N ARG A 120 5.14 4.60 23.20
CA ARG A 120 5.96 5.74 22.81
C ARG A 120 6.41 6.57 24.01
N GLN A 121 5.52 6.84 24.96
CA GLN A 121 5.89 7.56 26.19
C GLN A 121 6.97 6.84 27.00
N LYS A 122 6.94 5.50 27.07
CA LYS A 122 7.96 4.71 27.76
C LYS A 122 9.31 4.79 27.04
N LEU A 123 9.32 4.65 25.72
CA LEU A 123 10.55 4.80 24.94
C LEU A 123 11.11 6.22 24.98
N LEU A 124 10.27 7.26 25.00
CA LEU A 124 10.74 8.64 25.17
C LEU A 124 11.36 8.89 26.56
N GLU A 125 10.87 8.19 27.58
CA GLU A 125 11.48 8.22 28.90
C GLU A 125 12.84 7.51 28.88
N ALA A 126 12.91 6.32 28.27
CA ALA A 126 14.15 5.56 28.10
C ALA A 126 15.19 6.37 27.30
N HIS A 127 14.78 7.02 26.21
CA HIS A 127 15.63 7.85 25.37
C HIS A 127 16.21 9.06 26.11
N LYS A 128 15.50 9.64 27.08
CA LYS A 128 16.06 10.73 27.91
C LYS A 128 17.20 10.24 28.80
N LEU A 129 17.17 8.98 29.20
CA LEU A 129 18.17 8.37 30.09
C LEU A 129 19.37 7.86 29.30
N ALA A 130 19.13 7.27 28.13
CA ALA A 130 20.14 6.73 27.24
C ALA A 130 19.88 7.16 25.78
N PRO A 131 20.17 8.43 25.42
CA PRO A 131 19.85 8.95 24.08
C PRO A 131 20.71 8.36 22.95
N GLU A 132 21.87 7.80 23.30
CA GLU A 132 22.82 7.19 22.36
C GLU A 132 22.56 5.69 22.16
N GLU A 133 21.56 5.11 22.81
CA GLU A 133 21.26 3.69 22.68
C GLU A 133 20.43 3.42 21.41
N ASP A 134 21.06 2.78 20.43
CA ASP A 134 20.46 2.53 19.12
C ASP A 134 19.16 1.73 19.21
N ALA A 135 19.05 0.78 20.15
CA ALA A 135 17.83 -0.01 20.34
C ALA A 135 16.61 0.84 20.74
N ILE A 136 16.81 1.83 21.61
CA ILE A 136 15.75 2.76 22.02
C ILE A 136 15.35 3.65 20.85
N ASN A 137 16.35 4.19 20.13
CA ASN A 137 16.13 5.04 18.96
C ASN A 137 15.41 4.29 17.83
N PHE A 138 15.77 3.03 17.61
CA PHE A 138 15.11 2.17 16.64
C PHE A 138 13.66 1.86 17.04
N GLY A 139 13.42 1.51 18.31
CA GLY A 139 12.06 1.29 18.81
C GLY A 139 11.17 2.52 18.64
N LEU A 140 11.68 3.71 18.95
CA LEU A 140 10.97 4.97 18.70
C LEU A 140 10.67 5.18 17.21
N ALA A 141 11.63 4.91 16.33
CA ALA A 141 11.47 5.07 14.89
C ALA A 141 10.39 4.14 14.32
N GLU A 142 10.35 2.88 14.77
CA GLU A 142 9.32 1.92 14.35
C GLU A 142 7.94 2.30 14.90
N LEU A 143 7.83 2.76 16.15
CA LEU A 143 6.56 3.26 16.69
C LEU A 143 6.06 4.51 15.94
N ASP A 144 6.94 5.46 15.65
CA ASP A 144 6.62 6.67 14.90
C ASP A 144 6.17 6.32 13.48
N TYR A 145 6.82 5.35 12.83
CA TYR A 145 6.42 4.83 11.53
C TYR A 145 5.02 4.21 11.56
N LEU A 146 4.75 3.35 12.55
CA LEU A 146 3.45 2.69 12.71
C LEU A 146 2.31 3.67 13.06
N SER A 147 2.63 4.75 13.78
CA SER A 147 1.68 5.81 14.15
C SER A 147 1.36 6.77 13.00
N GLY A 148 2.15 6.73 11.93
CA GLY A 148 2.07 7.67 10.81
C GLY A 148 2.85 8.97 11.01
N ASP A 149 3.65 9.08 12.08
CA ASP A 149 4.54 10.20 12.37
C ASP A 149 5.86 10.05 11.58
N TYR A 150 5.74 9.91 10.26
CA TYR A 150 6.85 9.56 9.36
C TYR A 150 8.02 10.55 9.40
N GLY A 151 7.78 11.81 9.78
CA GLY A 151 8.83 12.83 9.90
C GLY A 151 9.78 12.57 11.08
N GLU A 152 9.24 12.20 12.24
CA GLU A 152 10.04 11.86 13.42
C GLU A 152 10.77 10.53 13.20
N ALA A 153 10.06 9.53 12.65
CA ALA A 153 10.65 8.26 12.26
C ALA A 153 11.83 8.43 11.29
N LEU A 154 11.65 9.26 10.25
CA LEU A 154 12.71 9.56 9.27
C LEU A 154 13.95 10.17 9.93
N GLY A 155 13.77 11.05 10.91
CA GLY A 155 14.88 11.64 11.67
C GLY A 155 15.69 10.56 12.38
N LEU A 156 15.02 9.69 13.13
CA LEU A 156 15.65 8.62 13.89
C LEU A 156 16.33 7.59 12.98
N TYR A 157 15.67 7.15 11.89
CA TYR A 157 16.30 6.22 10.94
C TYR A 157 17.54 6.82 10.28
N ARG A 158 17.54 8.11 9.93
CA ARG A 158 18.71 8.79 9.37
C ARG A 158 19.86 8.88 10.35
N GLU A 159 19.58 9.11 11.64
CA GLU A 159 20.63 9.09 12.67
C GLU A 159 21.22 7.69 12.82
N LEU A 160 20.39 6.65 12.93
CA LEU A 160 20.82 5.25 13.01
C LEU A 160 21.63 4.83 11.78
N ALA A 161 21.24 5.30 10.59
CA ALA A 161 21.88 4.97 9.32
C ALA A 161 23.29 5.55 9.15
N LYS A 162 23.75 6.46 10.03
CA LYS A 162 25.11 7.02 9.98
C LYS A 162 26.18 5.99 10.28
N GLU A 163 25.91 5.12 11.26
CA GLU A 163 26.86 4.12 11.76
C GLU A 163 26.44 2.70 11.39
N ASN A 164 25.13 2.48 11.15
CA ASN A 164 24.57 1.16 10.89
C ASN A 164 23.92 1.10 9.52
N LYS A 165 24.12 -0.01 8.80
CA LYS A 165 23.37 -0.30 7.57
C LYS A 165 22.03 -0.96 7.86
N THR A 166 22.02 -1.79 8.89
CA THR A 166 20.87 -2.61 9.31
C THR A 166 20.74 -2.56 10.82
N PHE A 167 19.52 -2.65 11.31
CA PHE A 167 19.23 -2.88 12.72
C PHE A 167 18.41 -4.17 12.84
N GLY A 168 18.99 -5.22 13.44
CA GLY A 168 18.46 -6.57 13.32
C GLY A 168 18.37 -6.99 11.85
N GLU A 169 17.19 -7.41 11.40
CA GLU A 169 16.90 -7.77 10.01
C GLU A 169 16.45 -6.57 9.16
N VAL A 170 16.23 -5.39 9.77
CA VAL A 170 15.70 -4.22 9.09
C VAL A 170 16.81 -3.43 8.41
N VAL A 171 16.66 -3.18 7.11
CA VAL A 171 17.56 -2.32 6.34
C VAL A 171 17.12 -0.86 6.47
N LEU A 172 17.97 -0.02 7.05
CA LEU A 172 17.58 1.34 7.44
C LEU A 172 17.29 2.24 6.23
N SER A 173 18.05 2.10 5.14
CA SER A 173 17.80 2.86 3.90
C SER A 173 16.43 2.57 3.29
N GLN A 174 15.90 1.35 3.46
CA GLN A 174 14.54 1.00 3.02
C GLN A 174 13.47 1.72 3.86
N ARG A 175 13.64 1.76 5.19
CA ARG A 175 12.75 2.53 6.08
C ARG A 175 12.79 4.03 5.78
N ILE A 176 13.97 4.58 5.50
CA ILE A 176 14.13 5.98 5.08
C ILE A 176 13.36 6.25 3.79
N ALA A 177 13.54 5.42 2.76
CA ALA A 177 12.82 5.55 1.49
C ALA A 177 11.30 5.44 1.68
N ALA A 178 10.84 4.50 2.51
CA ALA A 178 9.42 4.33 2.84
C ALA A 178 8.84 5.56 3.53
N CYS A 179 9.52 6.12 4.55
CA CYS A 179 9.11 7.36 5.21
C CYS A 179 9.00 8.53 4.22
N LEU A 180 10.02 8.72 3.39
CA LEU A 180 10.03 9.78 2.36
C LEU A 180 8.84 9.63 1.40
N ALA A 181 8.55 8.42 0.94
CA ALA A 181 7.40 8.15 0.09
C ALA A 181 6.06 8.44 0.78
N LYS A 182 5.91 8.08 2.07
CA LYS A 182 4.70 8.38 2.86
C LYS A 182 4.49 9.87 3.12
N LEU A 183 5.57 10.65 3.16
CA LEU A 183 5.54 12.11 3.21
C LEU A 183 5.25 12.76 1.85
N GLY A 184 5.20 11.97 0.76
CA GLY A 184 5.03 12.45 -0.61
C GLY A 184 6.32 12.99 -1.25
N GLU A 185 7.47 12.80 -0.59
CA GLU A 185 8.80 13.22 -1.05
C GLU A 185 9.39 12.16 -2.00
N TYR A 186 8.67 11.87 -3.10
CA TYR A 186 9.01 10.76 -4.00
C TYR A 186 10.37 10.93 -4.69
N GLU A 187 10.80 12.17 -4.98
CA GLU A 187 12.13 12.42 -5.57
C GLU A 187 13.26 12.01 -4.62
N GLU A 188 13.19 12.41 -3.34
CA GLU A 188 14.17 12.02 -2.32
C GLU A 188 14.12 10.52 -2.07
N ALA A 189 12.93 9.92 -1.97
CA ALA A 189 12.76 8.48 -1.81
C ALA A 189 13.42 7.71 -2.97
N SER A 190 13.25 8.19 -4.21
CA SER A 190 13.89 7.57 -5.38
C SER A 190 15.43 7.66 -5.34
N ASN A 191 15.97 8.78 -4.86
CA ASN A 191 17.41 8.96 -4.72
C ASN A 191 18.00 8.04 -3.65
N GLU A 192 17.27 7.85 -2.55
CA GLU A 192 17.65 6.93 -1.47
C GLU A 192 17.75 5.49 -1.98
N ILE A 193 16.72 5.03 -2.68
CA ILE A 193 16.67 3.69 -3.30
C ILE A 193 17.82 3.50 -4.29
N LYS A 194 18.08 4.47 -5.17
CA LYS A 194 19.17 4.39 -6.16
C LYS A 194 20.54 4.35 -5.51
N SER A 195 20.73 5.07 -4.41
CA SER A 195 22.01 5.11 -3.69
C SER A 195 22.29 3.81 -2.94
N HIS A 196 21.25 3.07 -2.57
CA HIS A 196 21.32 1.82 -1.79
C HIS A 196 20.78 0.60 -2.54
N GLU A 197 20.87 0.59 -3.87
CA GLU A 197 20.28 -0.46 -4.72
C GLU A 197 20.77 -1.88 -4.33
N ASN A 198 22.04 -2.02 -3.94
CA ASN A 198 22.63 -3.32 -3.56
C ASN A 198 22.04 -3.90 -2.26
N ASP A 199 21.25 -3.11 -1.54
CA ASP A 199 20.66 -3.47 -0.25
C ASP A 199 19.21 -3.94 -0.41
N ILE A 200 18.66 -3.83 -1.62
CA ILE A 200 17.30 -4.19 -1.99
C ILE A 200 17.33 -5.62 -2.52
N LEU A 201 17.14 -6.58 -1.62
CA LEU A 201 17.33 -8.00 -1.91
C LEU A 201 16.08 -8.84 -1.71
N SER A 202 15.20 -8.45 -0.76
CA SER A 202 13.96 -9.17 -0.51
C SER A 202 12.91 -8.82 -1.56
N ILE A 203 11.99 -9.76 -1.81
CA ILE A 203 10.89 -9.57 -2.76
C ILE A 203 10.03 -8.35 -2.34
N ASP A 204 9.73 -8.22 -1.05
CA ASP A 204 8.96 -7.09 -0.53
C ASP A 204 9.68 -5.75 -0.72
N ALA A 205 11.01 -5.71 -0.51
CA ALA A 205 11.80 -4.50 -0.74
C ALA A 205 11.88 -4.14 -2.23
N LEU A 206 12.00 -5.12 -3.12
CA LEU A 206 11.96 -4.91 -4.56
C LEU A 206 10.59 -4.36 -5.00
N TYR A 207 9.51 -4.93 -4.48
CA TYR A 207 8.15 -4.46 -4.75
C TYR A 207 7.93 -3.02 -4.26
N GLU A 208 8.33 -2.72 -3.02
CA GLU A 208 8.22 -1.37 -2.46
C GLU A 208 9.08 -0.36 -3.25
N ALA A 209 10.30 -0.74 -3.64
CA ALA A 209 11.14 0.09 -4.48
C ALA A 209 10.50 0.36 -5.85
N GLY A 210 9.89 -0.66 -6.47
CA GLY A 210 9.14 -0.53 -7.71
C GLY A 210 7.96 0.45 -7.61
N LEU A 211 7.18 0.34 -6.53
CA LEU A 211 6.08 1.25 -6.23
C LEU A 211 6.56 2.70 -6.05
N ILE A 212 7.60 2.92 -5.25
CA ILE A 212 8.15 4.26 -4.99
C ILE A 212 8.70 4.87 -6.29
N MET A 213 9.42 4.10 -7.10
CA MET A 213 9.94 4.57 -8.39
C MET A 213 8.83 4.98 -9.34
N LEU A 214 7.73 4.22 -9.37
CA LEU A 214 6.57 4.56 -10.19
C LEU A 214 5.91 5.86 -9.70
N SER A 215 5.74 6.03 -8.39
CA SER A 215 5.21 7.28 -7.81
C SER A 215 6.12 8.49 -8.03
N ALA A 216 7.44 8.27 -8.12
CA ALA A 216 8.41 9.30 -8.48
C ALA A 216 8.43 9.62 -9.99
N GLY A 217 7.71 8.84 -10.82
CA GLY A 217 7.71 8.98 -12.27
C GLY A 217 8.95 8.39 -12.97
N ASP A 218 9.82 7.68 -12.25
CA ASP A 218 10.94 6.93 -12.84
C ASP A 218 10.46 5.54 -13.27
N ASN A 219 9.67 5.51 -14.33
CA ASN A 219 9.04 4.28 -14.81
C ASN A 219 10.05 3.20 -15.19
N LYS A 220 11.25 3.58 -15.66
CA LYS A 220 12.31 2.64 -16.03
C LYS A 220 12.89 1.92 -14.83
N ALA A 221 13.14 2.65 -13.75
CA ALA A 221 13.55 2.03 -12.49
C ALA A 221 12.41 1.19 -11.89
N ALA A 222 11.16 1.64 -11.99
CA ALA A 222 10.00 0.88 -11.56
C ALA A 222 9.90 -0.47 -12.28
N ILE A 223 10.00 -0.47 -13.62
CA ILE A 223 10.03 -1.68 -14.45
C ILE A 223 11.14 -2.61 -13.98
N LYS A 224 12.37 -2.11 -13.82
CA LYS A 224 13.51 -2.92 -13.37
C LYS A 224 13.23 -3.66 -12.06
N TYR A 225 12.70 -2.99 -11.04
CA TYR A 225 12.45 -3.63 -9.75
C TYR A 225 11.25 -4.58 -9.79
N LEU A 226 10.16 -4.18 -10.47
CA LEU A 226 8.94 -4.99 -10.57
C LEU A 226 9.15 -6.23 -11.46
N ASP A 227 9.97 -6.16 -12.50
CA ASP A 227 10.39 -7.31 -13.30
C ASP A 227 11.13 -8.33 -12.41
N GLN A 228 12.05 -7.87 -11.54
CA GLN A 228 12.74 -8.76 -10.60
C GLN A 228 11.79 -9.44 -9.63
N VAL A 229 10.74 -8.74 -9.16
CA VAL A 229 9.71 -9.33 -8.30
C VAL A 229 9.05 -10.52 -9.01
N ILE A 230 8.57 -10.33 -10.25
CA ILE A 230 7.87 -11.40 -10.98
C ILE A 230 8.81 -12.48 -11.54
N GLU A 231 10.11 -12.19 -11.69
CA GLU A 231 11.12 -13.19 -12.03
C GLU A 231 11.38 -14.14 -10.85
N ILE A 232 11.47 -13.60 -9.62
CA ILE A 232 11.68 -14.40 -8.40
C ILE A 232 10.40 -15.12 -8.00
N GLN A 233 9.27 -14.41 -8.03
CA GLN A 233 7.96 -14.90 -7.63
C GLN A 233 6.90 -14.54 -8.68
N PRO A 234 6.71 -15.40 -9.70
CA PRO A 234 5.74 -15.17 -10.77
C PRO A 234 4.29 -15.05 -10.31
N ASP A 235 3.92 -15.60 -9.15
CA ASP A 235 2.56 -15.50 -8.60
C ASP A 235 2.35 -14.28 -7.68
N TYR A 236 3.30 -13.33 -7.64
CA TYR A 236 3.17 -12.07 -6.91
C TYR A 236 2.19 -11.11 -7.63
N VAL A 237 0.90 -11.37 -7.45
CA VAL A 237 -0.19 -10.70 -8.20
C VAL A 237 -0.16 -9.17 -8.15
N ASN A 238 0.26 -8.60 -7.01
CA ASN A 238 0.26 -7.15 -6.79
C ASN A 238 1.29 -6.40 -7.67
N ALA A 239 2.31 -7.08 -8.20
CA ALA A 239 3.32 -6.45 -9.04
C ALA A 239 2.83 -6.17 -10.46
N TYR A 240 1.91 -6.99 -10.99
CA TYR A 240 1.48 -6.91 -12.39
C TYR A 240 0.78 -5.59 -12.75
N PRO A 241 -0.17 -5.05 -11.94
CA PRO A 241 -0.79 -3.76 -12.24
C PRO A 241 0.21 -2.62 -12.25
N LEU A 242 1.14 -2.58 -11.29
CA LEU A 242 2.17 -1.54 -11.23
C LEU A 242 3.14 -1.65 -12.41
N LEU A 243 3.53 -2.87 -12.79
CA LEU A 243 4.42 -3.10 -13.91
C LEU A 243 3.76 -2.72 -15.24
N ALA A 244 2.48 -3.09 -15.43
CA ALA A 244 1.70 -2.69 -16.59
C ALA A 244 1.53 -1.16 -16.67
N GLN A 245 1.32 -0.48 -15.54
CA GLN A 245 1.28 0.99 -15.49
C GLN A 245 2.63 1.61 -15.87
N ALA A 246 3.73 1.06 -15.36
CA ALA A 246 5.07 1.53 -15.67
C ALA A 246 5.40 1.37 -17.16
N TYR A 247 5.07 0.21 -17.76
CA TYR A 247 5.19 0.01 -19.21
C TYR A 247 4.29 0.94 -20.03
N ALA A 248 3.07 1.23 -19.55
CA ALA A 248 2.15 2.13 -20.23
C ALA A 248 2.65 3.58 -20.22
N ALA A 249 3.30 4.01 -19.14
CA ALA A 249 3.93 5.33 -19.04
C ALA A 249 5.15 5.50 -19.95
N GLU A 250 5.78 4.39 -20.36
CA GLU A 250 6.85 4.35 -21.39
C GLU A 250 6.31 4.08 -22.81
N ASP A 251 4.98 4.16 -23.01
CA ASP A 251 4.29 3.87 -24.28
C ASP A 251 4.57 2.47 -24.86
N ASN A 252 5.01 1.52 -24.03
CA ASN A 252 5.36 0.17 -24.46
C ASN A 252 4.15 -0.78 -24.44
N ASN A 253 3.22 -0.55 -25.37
CA ASN A 253 1.94 -1.28 -25.42
C ASN A 253 2.09 -2.81 -25.57
N GLU A 254 3.16 -3.30 -26.20
CA GLU A 254 3.42 -4.75 -26.31
C GLU A 254 3.64 -5.38 -24.92
N GLU A 255 4.48 -4.75 -24.10
CA GLU A 255 4.77 -5.21 -22.75
C GLU A 255 3.60 -4.99 -21.79
N VAL A 256 2.82 -3.91 -21.95
CA VAL A 256 1.57 -3.72 -21.18
C VAL A 256 0.62 -4.88 -21.41
N LEU A 257 0.34 -5.23 -22.68
CA LEU A 257 -0.58 -6.30 -23.01
C LEU A 257 -0.09 -7.66 -22.49
N ARG A 258 1.21 -7.97 -22.66
CA ARG A 258 1.81 -9.20 -22.15
C ARG A 258 1.73 -9.29 -20.63
N THR A 259 2.07 -8.21 -19.94
CA THR A 259 2.04 -8.13 -18.47
C THR A 259 0.62 -8.28 -17.95
N ALA A 260 -0.36 -7.60 -18.55
CA ALA A 260 -1.76 -7.71 -18.19
C ALA A 260 -2.31 -9.13 -18.39
N GLN A 261 -2.04 -9.76 -19.54
CA GLN A 261 -2.48 -11.14 -19.80
C GLN A 261 -1.84 -12.14 -18.82
N THR A 262 -0.57 -11.94 -18.46
CA THR A 262 0.12 -12.80 -17.50
C THR A 262 -0.44 -12.61 -16.09
N GLY A 263 -0.61 -11.37 -15.63
CA GLY A 263 -1.18 -11.07 -14.32
C GLY A 263 -2.62 -11.60 -14.18
N LEU A 264 -3.43 -11.44 -15.23
CA LEU A 264 -4.80 -11.99 -15.29
C LEU A 264 -4.85 -13.53 -15.27
N SER A 265 -3.76 -14.21 -15.61
CA SER A 265 -3.68 -15.67 -15.48
C SER A 265 -3.49 -16.14 -14.03
N TYR A 266 -2.97 -15.26 -13.16
CA TYR A 266 -2.84 -15.49 -11.72
C TYR A 266 -4.01 -14.89 -10.92
N ASN A 267 -4.52 -13.73 -11.34
CA ASN A 267 -5.67 -13.05 -10.74
C ASN A 267 -6.64 -12.55 -11.81
N GLU A 268 -7.67 -13.34 -12.10
CA GLU A 268 -8.69 -13.00 -13.10
C GLU A 268 -9.67 -11.90 -12.65
N LEU A 269 -9.58 -11.43 -11.40
CA LEU A 269 -10.46 -10.42 -10.81
C LEU A 269 -9.89 -8.99 -10.90
N ASP A 270 -8.70 -8.83 -11.47
CA ASP A 270 -8.02 -7.53 -11.52
C ASP A 270 -8.56 -6.63 -12.65
N GLU A 271 -9.47 -5.73 -12.30
CA GLU A 271 -10.08 -4.77 -13.24
C GLU A 271 -9.07 -3.79 -13.86
N VAL A 272 -7.99 -3.45 -13.13
CA VAL A 272 -6.95 -2.53 -13.61
C VAL A 272 -6.19 -3.19 -14.76
N LEU A 273 -5.88 -4.49 -14.66
CA LEU A 273 -5.23 -5.21 -15.75
C LEU A 273 -6.13 -5.38 -16.99
N TYR A 274 -7.43 -5.58 -16.82
CA TYR A 274 -8.35 -5.59 -17.97
C TYR A 274 -8.35 -4.24 -18.69
N SER A 275 -8.41 -3.13 -17.95
CA SER A 275 -8.41 -1.77 -18.50
C SER A 275 -7.10 -1.47 -19.25
N LEU A 276 -5.95 -1.68 -18.59
CA LEU A 276 -4.63 -1.45 -19.19
C LEU A 276 -4.37 -2.36 -20.41
N GLY A 277 -4.69 -3.65 -20.29
CA GLY A 277 -4.51 -4.61 -21.37
C GLY A 277 -5.37 -4.28 -22.58
N ALA A 278 -6.64 -3.90 -22.38
CA ALA A 278 -7.53 -3.51 -23.46
C ALA A 278 -7.06 -2.24 -24.18
N LYS A 279 -6.66 -1.21 -23.42
CA LYS A 279 -6.11 0.03 -23.99
C LYS A 279 -4.85 -0.25 -24.81
N ALA A 280 -3.95 -1.09 -24.30
CA ALA A 280 -2.74 -1.49 -25.02
C ALA A 280 -3.06 -2.28 -26.30
N ALA A 281 -3.98 -3.24 -26.25
CA ALA A 281 -4.45 -3.98 -27.41
C ALA A 281 -5.06 -3.05 -28.48
N ALA A 282 -5.86 -2.06 -28.07
CA ALA A 282 -6.44 -1.07 -28.98
C ALA A 282 -5.34 -0.22 -29.65
N ASN A 283 -4.33 0.23 -28.90
CA ASN A 283 -3.18 0.99 -29.44
C ASN A 283 -2.34 0.16 -30.43
N LEU A 284 -2.26 -1.15 -30.24
CA LEU A 284 -1.63 -2.10 -31.17
C LEU A 284 -2.54 -2.49 -32.35
N ASN A 285 -3.72 -1.86 -32.48
CA ASN A 285 -4.75 -2.18 -33.47
C ASN A 285 -5.24 -3.64 -33.40
N GLN A 286 -5.15 -4.27 -32.22
CA GLN A 286 -5.68 -5.59 -31.91
C GLN A 286 -7.10 -5.46 -31.33
N LEU A 287 -8.01 -4.91 -32.14
CA LEU A 287 -9.32 -4.46 -31.66
C LEU A 287 -10.19 -5.61 -31.10
N ASP A 288 -10.12 -6.81 -31.69
CA ASP A 288 -10.87 -7.99 -31.21
C ASP A 288 -10.42 -8.41 -29.80
N GLU A 289 -9.11 -8.31 -29.53
CA GLU A 289 -8.55 -8.64 -28.22
C GLU A 289 -8.91 -7.57 -27.18
N ALA A 290 -8.88 -6.29 -27.57
CA ALA A 290 -9.34 -5.20 -26.72
C ALA A 290 -10.81 -5.40 -26.31
N GLU A 291 -11.68 -5.70 -27.27
CA GLU A 291 -13.10 -5.98 -27.02
C GLU A 291 -13.29 -7.17 -26.08
N ARG A 292 -12.53 -8.26 -26.30
CA ARG A 292 -12.57 -9.46 -25.47
C ARG A 292 -12.17 -9.16 -24.02
N LEU A 293 -11.11 -8.39 -23.81
CA LEU A 293 -10.64 -8.00 -22.47
C LEU A 293 -11.66 -7.12 -21.76
N LEU A 294 -12.22 -6.11 -22.44
CA LEU A 294 -13.23 -5.22 -21.85
C LEU A 294 -14.52 -5.94 -21.48
N LYS A 295 -15.01 -6.83 -22.35
CA LYS A 295 -16.19 -7.65 -22.06
C LYS A 295 -15.98 -8.53 -20.82
N LYS A 296 -14.84 -9.21 -20.74
CA LYS A 296 -14.50 -10.00 -19.56
C LYS A 296 -14.36 -9.14 -18.30
N GLY A 297 -13.69 -8.00 -18.40
CA GLY A 297 -13.56 -7.06 -17.29
C GLY A 297 -14.93 -6.61 -16.75
N LEU A 298 -15.89 -6.32 -17.65
CA LEU A 298 -17.27 -5.97 -17.27
C LEU A 298 -18.10 -7.16 -16.75
N GLU A 299 -17.76 -8.40 -17.08
CA GLU A 299 -18.36 -9.58 -16.44
C GLU A 299 -17.93 -9.68 -14.96
N ILE A 300 -16.69 -9.30 -14.65
CA ILE A 300 -16.12 -9.31 -13.29
C ILE A 300 -16.55 -8.09 -12.48
N ALA A 301 -16.48 -6.90 -13.08
CA ALA A 301 -16.82 -5.63 -12.47
C ALA A 301 -17.88 -4.90 -13.31
N PRO A 302 -19.17 -5.30 -13.20
CA PRO A 302 -20.25 -4.70 -13.98
C PRO A 302 -20.39 -3.20 -13.76
N ASP A 303 -20.07 -2.69 -12.57
CA ASP A 303 -20.25 -1.27 -12.24
C ASP A 303 -19.03 -0.41 -12.64
N ASN A 304 -17.98 -1.00 -13.22
CA ASN A 304 -16.78 -0.27 -13.62
C ASN A 304 -17.04 0.60 -14.87
N SER A 305 -17.18 1.90 -14.65
CA SER A 305 -17.49 2.87 -15.70
C SER A 305 -16.35 3.07 -16.69
N ASP A 306 -15.09 2.99 -16.27
CA ASP A 306 -13.91 3.12 -17.13
C ASP A 306 -13.88 2.01 -18.18
N LEU A 307 -14.02 0.74 -17.77
CA LEU A 307 -14.09 -0.40 -18.70
C LEU A 307 -15.25 -0.24 -19.70
N ARG A 308 -16.41 0.23 -19.24
CA ARG A 308 -17.57 0.46 -20.10
C ARG A 308 -17.32 1.58 -21.11
N LEU A 309 -16.73 2.70 -20.67
CA LEU A 309 -16.40 3.82 -21.55
C LEU A 309 -15.33 3.44 -22.58
N GLN A 310 -14.33 2.65 -22.21
CA GLN A 310 -13.35 2.13 -23.15
C GLN A 310 -14.00 1.24 -24.21
N LEU A 311 -14.93 0.37 -23.82
CA LEU A 311 -15.67 -0.48 -24.77
C LEU A 311 -16.60 0.34 -25.68
N SER A 312 -17.23 1.36 -25.11
CA SER A 312 -18.03 2.33 -25.86
C SER A 312 -17.20 3.05 -26.93
N ASN A 313 -16.02 3.55 -26.56
CA ASN A 313 -15.10 4.19 -27.50
C ASN A 313 -14.62 3.23 -28.60
N LEU A 314 -14.37 1.97 -28.25
CA LEU A 314 -13.99 0.93 -29.21
C LEU A 314 -15.12 0.67 -30.23
N TYR A 315 -16.36 0.55 -29.77
CA TYR A 315 -17.51 0.38 -30.66
C TYR A 315 -17.75 1.60 -31.55
N LEU A 316 -17.56 2.82 -31.04
CA LEU A 316 -17.63 4.03 -31.88
C LEU A 316 -16.57 4.04 -32.98
N HIS A 317 -15.36 3.58 -32.68
CA HIS A 317 -14.27 3.45 -33.65
C HIS A 317 -14.58 2.39 -34.71
N GLN A 318 -15.23 1.28 -34.32
CA GLN A 318 -15.64 0.20 -35.22
C GLN A 318 -17.00 0.43 -35.91
N HIS A 319 -17.67 1.56 -35.64
CA HIS A 319 -19.04 1.85 -36.10
C HIS A 319 -20.09 0.80 -35.68
N GLN A 320 -19.91 0.20 -34.50
CA GLN A 320 -20.86 -0.74 -33.90
C GLN A 320 -21.87 0.01 -33.02
N ASP A 321 -22.64 0.91 -33.63
CA ASP A 321 -23.46 1.90 -32.91
C ASP A 321 -24.58 1.26 -32.07
N GLU A 322 -25.22 0.20 -32.56
CA GLU A 322 -26.24 -0.54 -31.78
C GLU A 322 -25.65 -1.22 -30.54
N ALA A 323 -24.44 -1.79 -30.66
CA ALA A 323 -23.75 -2.42 -29.55
C ALA A 323 -23.31 -1.40 -28.50
N ASN A 324 -22.87 -0.21 -28.94
CA ASN A 324 -22.53 0.90 -28.06
C ASN A 324 -23.72 1.35 -27.20
N ILE A 325 -24.88 1.58 -27.81
CA ILE A 325 -26.10 1.96 -27.08
C ILE A 325 -26.51 0.85 -26.09
N ALA A 326 -26.37 -0.42 -26.49
CA ALA A 326 -26.73 -1.55 -25.64
C ALA A 326 -25.89 -1.67 -24.36
N LEU A 327 -24.70 -1.06 -24.28
CA LEU A 327 -23.84 -1.06 -23.09
C LEU A 327 -24.47 -0.34 -21.89
N PHE A 328 -25.36 0.62 -22.16
CA PHE A 328 -25.89 1.54 -21.16
C PHE A 328 -27.40 1.34 -20.93
N LYS A 329 -28.05 0.45 -21.68
CA LYS A 329 -29.53 0.29 -21.70
C LYS A 329 -30.16 -0.08 -20.35
N ASP A 330 -29.39 -0.72 -19.46
CA ASP A 330 -29.84 -1.25 -18.17
C ASP A 330 -29.39 -0.37 -17.00
N LEU A 331 -28.83 0.82 -17.28
CA LEU A 331 -28.36 1.78 -16.30
C LEU A 331 -29.31 2.97 -16.22
N ASP A 332 -29.42 3.57 -15.04
CA ASP A 332 -30.18 4.80 -14.86
C ASP A 332 -29.35 6.01 -15.32
N ASP A 333 -29.99 7.01 -15.93
CA ASP A 333 -29.31 8.21 -16.45
C ASP A 333 -28.49 8.96 -15.38
N GLU A 334 -28.89 8.89 -14.11
CA GLU A 334 -28.18 9.52 -12.99
C GLU A 334 -26.84 8.83 -12.66
N GLU A 335 -26.66 7.58 -13.10
CA GLU A 335 -25.45 6.78 -12.88
C GLU A 335 -24.45 6.91 -14.04
N LEU A 336 -24.88 7.53 -15.16
CA LEU A 336 -24.06 7.66 -16.35
C LEU A 336 -23.12 8.87 -16.28
N GLU A 337 -21.85 8.61 -16.58
CA GLU A 337 -20.89 9.70 -16.79
C GLU A 337 -21.26 10.52 -18.03
N PRO A 338 -20.99 11.85 -18.04
CA PRO A 338 -21.28 12.69 -19.20
C PRO A 338 -20.68 12.18 -20.52
N GLN A 339 -19.52 11.50 -20.46
CA GLN A 339 -18.87 10.93 -21.63
C GLN A 339 -19.70 9.78 -22.24
N ALA A 340 -20.43 9.01 -21.43
CA ALA A 340 -21.31 7.95 -21.93
C ALA A 340 -22.45 8.56 -22.76
N HIS A 341 -23.10 9.61 -22.26
CA HIS A 341 -24.12 10.35 -23.00
C HIS A 341 -23.57 10.87 -24.34
N TRP A 342 -22.38 11.50 -24.34
CA TRP A 342 -21.78 11.93 -25.60
C TRP A 342 -21.56 10.76 -26.57
N ASN A 343 -21.02 9.65 -26.08
CA ASN A 343 -20.78 8.48 -26.91
C ASN A 343 -22.08 7.90 -27.49
N MET A 344 -23.16 7.81 -26.71
CA MET A 344 -24.47 7.37 -27.20
C MET A 344 -25.06 8.37 -28.20
N ALA A 345 -24.87 9.67 -27.99
CA ALA A 345 -25.35 10.71 -28.90
C ALA A 345 -24.77 10.53 -30.32
N ILE A 346 -23.47 10.20 -30.41
CA ILE A 346 -22.80 9.89 -31.68
C ILE A 346 -23.44 8.66 -32.34
N SER A 347 -23.67 7.58 -31.59
CA SER A 347 -24.27 6.36 -32.12
C SER A 347 -25.72 6.58 -32.57
N TYR A 348 -26.53 7.28 -31.79
CA TYR A 348 -27.89 7.63 -32.20
C TYR A 348 -27.92 8.52 -33.43
N GLN A 349 -27.00 9.49 -33.55
CA GLN A 349 -26.89 10.33 -34.75
C GLN A 349 -26.55 9.50 -36.00
N ARG A 350 -25.60 8.56 -35.90
CA ARG A 350 -25.24 7.66 -37.02
C ARG A 350 -26.36 6.69 -37.42
N LEU A 351 -27.21 6.32 -36.46
CA LEU A 351 -28.42 5.52 -36.68
C LEU A 351 -29.62 6.37 -37.10
N GLU A 352 -29.44 7.68 -37.28
CA GLU A 352 -30.49 8.65 -37.66
C GLU A 352 -31.65 8.76 -36.62
N ASP A 353 -31.43 8.32 -35.38
CA ASP A 353 -32.36 8.53 -34.25
C ASP A 353 -32.08 9.91 -33.62
N TYR A 354 -32.41 10.96 -34.38
CA TYR A 354 -32.05 12.33 -34.03
C TYR A 354 -32.68 12.85 -32.73
N ASP A 355 -33.87 12.35 -32.38
CA ASP A 355 -34.56 12.75 -31.13
C ASP A 355 -33.75 12.30 -29.91
N LYS A 356 -33.27 11.05 -29.91
CA LYS A 356 -32.40 10.55 -28.84
C LYS A 356 -31.02 11.15 -28.90
N ALA A 357 -30.42 11.26 -30.10
CA ALA A 357 -29.12 11.91 -30.25
C ALA A 357 -29.12 13.31 -29.61
N LYS A 358 -30.16 14.11 -29.88
CA LYS A 358 -30.34 15.42 -29.27
C LYS A 358 -30.45 15.36 -27.75
N SER A 359 -31.26 14.43 -27.22
CA SER A 359 -31.41 14.23 -25.77
C SER A 359 -30.05 13.96 -25.11
N GLU A 360 -29.30 13.01 -25.65
CA GLU A 360 -27.98 12.61 -25.13
C GLU A 360 -26.94 13.74 -25.20
N PHE A 361 -26.90 14.49 -26.31
CA PHE A 361 -26.04 15.68 -26.39
C PHE A 361 -26.39 16.72 -25.33
N LEU A 362 -27.68 16.93 -25.03
CA LEU A 362 -28.10 17.87 -24.01
C LEU A 362 -27.72 17.42 -22.59
N LEU A 363 -27.77 16.11 -22.30
CA LEU A 363 -27.31 15.54 -21.04
C LEU A 363 -25.79 15.68 -20.86
N ALA A 364 -25.00 15.49 -21.92
CA ALA A 364 -23.55 15.65 -21.90
C ALA A 364 -23.08 17.13 -21.85
N TYR A 365 -23.90 18.06 -22.34
CA TYR A 365 -23.53 19.46 -22.57
C TYR A 365 -22.97 20.22 -21.34
N PRO A 366 -23.52 20.09 -20.11
CA PRO A 366 -23.00 20.81 -18.95
C PRO A 366 -21.51 20.55 -18.67
N ALA A 367 -21.05 19.31 -18.90
CA ALA A 367 -19.66 18.90 -18.71
C ALA A 367 -18.75 19.36 -19.87
N PHE A 368 -19.27 19.37 -21.10
CA PHE A 368 -18.46 19.57 -22.32
C PHE A 368 -18.70 20.89 -23.04
N GLN A 369 -19.41 21.85 -22.46
CA GLN A 369 -19.69 23.18 -23.06
C GLN A 369 -18.46 24.02 -23.44
N LYS A 370 -17.24 23.60 -23.08
CA LYS A 370 -15.96 24.22 -23.50
C LYS A 370 -15.07 23.28 -24.32
N ASN A 371 -15.54 22.09 -24.66
CA ASN A 371 -14.82 21.13 -25.47
C ASN A 371 -15.15 21.38 -26.96
N ALA A 372 -14.15 21.76 -27.75
CA ALA A 372 -14.34 22.11 -29.16
C ALA A 372 -14.88 20.94 -30.00
N SER A 373 -14.36 19.72 -29.80
CA SER A 373 -14.78 18.54 -30.54
C SER A 373 -16.25 18.19 -30.25
N PHE A 374 -16.65 18.27 -28.98
CA PHE A 374 -18.04 18.07 -28.56
C PHE A 374 -18.97 19.10 -29.18
N LEU A 375 -18.62 20.40 -29.03
CA LEU A 375 -19.42 21.50 -29.58
C LEU A 375 -19.57 21.38 -31.10
N ARG A 376 -18.52 21.00 -31.83
CA ARG A 376 -18.58 20.79 -33.28
C ARG A 376 -19.56 19.67 -33.64
N GLN A 377 -19.51 18.54 -32.96
CA GLN A 377 -20.44 17.43 -33.23
C GLN A 377 -21.89 17.83 -32.94
N MET A 378 -22.11 18.55 -31.83
CA MET A 378 -23.42 19.09 -31.49
C MET A 378 -23.90 20.12 -32.55
N ILE A 379 -23.05 21.04 -33.01
CA ILE A 379 -23.37 21.98 -34.10
C ILE A 379 -23.82 21.23 -35.35
N ASN A 380 -23.09 20.18 -35.75
CA ASN A 380 -23.44 19.38 -36.93
C ASN A 380 -24.84 18.78 -36.81
N LEU A 381 -25.18 18.19 -35.66
CA LEU A 381 -26.51 17.65 -35.40
C LEU A 381 -27.61 18.72 -35.47
N PHE A 382 -27.44 19.83 -34.75
CA PHE A 382 -28.49 20.87 -34.69
C PHE A 382 -28.65 21.63 -36.02
N TYR A 383 -27.58 21.76 -36.79
CA TYR A 383 -27.64 22.26 -38.17
C TYR A 383 -28.42 21.33 -39.08
N GLU A 384 -28.15 20.02 -39.01
CA GLU A 384 -28.87 18.99 -39.76
C GLU A 384 -30.38 18.97 -39.42
N LEU A 385 -30.72 19.15 -38.15
CA LEU A 385 -32.09 19.29 -37.67
C LEU A 385 -32.76 20.64 -38.00
N ARG A 386 -32.02 21.58 -38.62
CA ARG A 386 -32.46 22.95 -38.94
C ARG A 386 -32.89 23.76 -37.72
N GLU A 387 -32.32 23.50 -36.55
CA GLU A 387 -32.55 24.28 -35.33
C GLU A 387 -31.65 25.53 -35.30
N ILE A 388 -31.85 26.42 -36.28
CA ILE A 388 -30.97 27.56 -36.55
C ILE A 388 -30.65 28.42 -35.32
N PRO A 389 -31.62 28.80 -34.45
CA PRO A 389 -31.30 29.59 -33.26
C PRO A 389 -30.31 28.90 -32.32
N THR A 390 -30.50 27.60 -32.10
CA THR A 390 -29.61 26.78 -31.25
C THR A 390 -28.24 26.64 -31.91
N THR A 391 -28.19 26.35 -33.21
CA THR A 391 -26.96 26.23 -33.98
C THR A 391 -26.11 27.51 -33.91
N LYS A 392 -26.71 28.70 -34.08
CA LYS A 392 -26.00 29.98 -33.96
C LYS A 392 -25.38 30.18 -32.58
N GLU A 393 -26.11 29.86 -31.51
CA GLU A 393 -25.60 29.99 -30.15
C GLU A 393 -24.47 29.00 -29.85
N LEU A 394 -24.56 27.77 -30.38
CA LEU A 394 -23.49 26.78 -30.28
C LEU A 394 -22.24 27.22 -31.05
N ILE A 395 -22.38 27.76 -32.27
CA ILE A 395 -21.24 28.27 -33.06
C ILE A 395 -20.56 29.43 -32.33
N LYS A 396 -21.32 30.39 -31.78
CA LYS A 396 -20.75 31.48 -30.99
C LYS A 396 -19.92 30.97 -29.80
N LYS A 397 -20.42 29.95 -29.09
CA LYS A 397 -19.69 29.31 -27.98
C LYS A 397 -18.45 28.57 -28.47
N TYR A 398 -18.56 27.84 -29.57
CA TYR A 398 -17.44 27.16 -30.20
C TYR A 398 -16.32 28.13 -30.59
N LEU A 399 -16.66 29.26 -31.21
CA LEU A 399 -15.70 30.29 -31.62
C LEU A 399 -15.07 31.04 -30.42
N GLN A 400 -15.65 30.97 -29.22
CA GLN A 400 -14.94 31.42 -28.01
C GLN A 400 -13.80 30.49 -27.62
N VAL A 401 -13.90 29.20 -27.97
CA VAL A 401 -12.87 28.17 -27.72
C VAL A 401 -11.87 28.10 -28.88
N GLN A 402 -12.36 28.18 -30.12
CA GLN A 402 -11.56 28.15 -31.36
C GLN A 402 -11.88 29.37 -32.24
N PRO A 403 -11.33 30.55 -31.93
CA PRO A 403 -11.66 31.78 -32.64
C PRO A 403 -11.15 31.81 -34.09
N ASP A 404 -10.13 31.01 -34.43
CA ASP A 404 -9.48 31.05 -35.75
C ASP A 404 -10.10 30.07 -36.77
N ASP A 405 -11.21 29.42 -36.42
CA ASP A 405 -11.92 28.50 -37.32
C ASP A 405 -12.77 29.27 -38.34
N ILE A 406 -12.18 29.51 -39.51
CA ILE A 406 -12.81 30.27 -40.60
C ILE A 406 -14.10 29.60 -41.10
N ASP A 407 -14.11 28.27 -41.21
CA ASP A 407 -15.30 27.54 -41.71
C ASP A 407 -16.51 27.76 -40.78
N MET A 408 -16.28 27.79 -39.47
CA MET A 408 -17.32 28.07 -38.48
C MET A 408 -17.72 29.55 -38.44
N GLN A 409 -16.81 30.48 -38.72
CA GLN A 409 -17.14 31.90 -38.87
C GLN A 409 -18.04 32.13 -40.09
N ASP A 410 -17.66 31.58 -41.24
CA ASP A 410 -18.42 31.68 -42.49
C ASP A 410 -19.82 31.07 -42.32
N MET A 411 -19.91 29.90 -41.68
CA MET A 411 -21.19 29.26 -41.35
C MET A 411 -22.08 30.15 -40.46
N LEU A 412 -21.51 30.84 -39.46
CA LEU A 412 -22.27 31.76 -38.62
C LEU A 412 -22.78 32.98 -39.39
N ASP A 413 -21.94 33.54 -40.27
CA ASP A 413 -22.29 34.70 -41.10
C ASP A 413 -23.39 34.36 -42.12
N GLU A 414 -23.30 33.20 -42.76
CA GLU A 414 -24.36 32.68 -43.64
C GLU A 414 -25.69 32.56 -42.90
N LEU A 415 -25.70 31.89 -41.75
CA LEU A 415 -26.90 31.72 -40.93
C LEU A 415 -27.49 33.05 -40.45
N ASN A 416 -26.65 34.07 -40.22
CA ASN A 416 -27.12 35.41 -39.85
C ASN A 416 -27.72 36.20 -41.02
N SER A 417 -27.38 35.84 -42.26
CA SER A 417 -27.88 36.50 -43.47
C SER A 417 -29.22 35.98 -43.98
N GLU A 418 -29.69 34.83 -43.46
CA GLU A 418 -30.95 34.17 -43.86
C GLU A 418 -32.21 34.63 -43.07
N GLU A 419 -32.07 35.58 -42.13
CA GLU A 419 -33.17 36.25 -41.40
C GLU A 419 -33.67 37.51 -42.12
#